data_AF-A0AAW6TU96-F1
#
_entry.id   AF-A0AAW6TU96-F1
#
_cell.length_a   1.000
_cell.length_b   1.000
_cell.length_c   1.000
_cell.angle_alpha   90.00
_cell.angle_beta   90.00
_cell.angle_gamma   90.00
#
_symmetry.space_group_name_H-M   'P 1'
#
loop_
_entity.id
_entity.type
_entity.pdbx_description
1 polymer ?
#
loop_
_entity_poly.entity_id
_entity_poly.type
_entity_poly.pdbx_seq_one_letter_code
_entity_poly.pdbx_strand_id
1 'polypeptide(L)'
;MGLLTNLILGLGHLLLVAVDLLFVLLLARMLSYRWHSRWLMAVNAAGKPYLDWLTGRIERTLRRVGQKAPSERIVLFVAMVAISLMRLLFTGWLAGKRYL
;
A
#
# COMPACT_ATOMS: atom_id res chain seq x y z
N MET A 1 -29.25 -9.89 -15.06
CA MET A 1 -28.50 -9.12 -14.04
C MET A 1 -27.05 -9.57 -14.11
N GLY A 2 -26.06 -8.73 -14.48
CA GLY A 2 -24.70 -9.28 -14.56
C GLY A 2 -23.58 -8.51 -15.25
N LEU A 3 -23.80 -7.29 -15.77
CA LEU A 3 -22.71 -6.51 -16.37
C LEU A 3 -22.16 -5.46 -15.40
N LEU A 4 -23.03 -4.63 -14.83
CA LEU A 4 -22.65 -3.63 -13.81
C LEU A 4 -22.04 -4.26 -12.57
N THR A 5 -22.63 -5.34 -12.03
CA THR A 5 -22.12 -6.01 -10.83
C THR A 5 -20.74 -6.64 -11.06
N ASN A 6 -20.53 -7.27 -12.22
CA ASN A 6 -19.24 -7.85 -12.58
C ASN A 6 -18.18 -6.79 -12.88
N LEU A 7 -18.57 -5.65 -13.47
CA LEU A 7 -17.68 -4.52 -13.67
C LEU A 7 -17.22 -3.93 -12.33
N ILE A 8 -18.14 -3.75 -11.38
CA ILE A 8 -17.82 -3.25 -10.03
C ILE A 8 -16.90 -4.23 -9.28
N LEU A 9 -17.18 -5.53 -9.35
CA LEU A 9 -16.33 -6.57 -8.78
C LEU A 9 -14.94 -6.60 -9.43
N GLY A 10 -14.86 -6.47 -10.76
CA GLY A 10 -13.60 -6.41 -11.50
C GLY A 10 -12.77 -5.18 -11.14
N LEU A 11 -13.39 -4.00 -11.06
CA LEU A 11 -12.74 -2.76 -10.61
C LEU A 11 -12.23 -2.88 -9.18
N GLY A 12 -13.02 -3.46 -8.28
CA GLY A 12 -12.58 -3.74 -6.91
C GLY A 12 -11.38 -4.68 -6.86
N HIS A 13 -11.34 -5.68 -7.75
CA HIS A 13 -10.21 -6.60 -7.83
C HIS A 13 -8.95 -5.94 -8.41
N LEU A 14 -9.06 -5.13 -9.47
CA LEU A 14 -7.92 -4.36 -9.98
C LEU A 14 -7.37 -3.40 -8.93
N LEU A 15 -8.25 -2.77 -8.15
CA LEU A 15 -7.82 -1.90 -7.05
C LEU A 15 -7.02 -2.68 -6.00
N LEU A 16 -7.47 -3.88 -5.63
CA LEU A 16 -6.73 -4.77 -4.73
C LEU A 16 -5.34 -5.13 -5.27
N VAL A 17 -5.25 -5.45 -6.56
CA VAL A 17 -3.96 -5.74 -7.22
C VAL A 17 -3.05 -4.52 -7.19
N ALA A 18 -3.57 -3.32 -7.46
CA ALA A 18 -2.80 -2.09 -7.40
C ALA A 18 -2.28 -1.80 -5.97
N VAL A 19 -3.10 -2.07 -4.96
CA VAL A 19 -2.73 -1.94 -3.54
C VAL A 19 -1.64 -2.95 -3.16
N ASP A 20 -1.77 -4.20 -3.60
CA ASP A 20 -0.76 -5.24 -3.40
C ASP A 20 0.57 -4.87 -4.09
N LEU A 21 0.53 -4.29 -5.29
CA LEU A 21 1.70 -3.77 -5.98
C LEU A 21 2.39 -2.65 -5.16
N LEU A 22 1.60 -1.73 -4.59
CA LEU A 22 2.11 -0.66 -3.74
C LEU A 22 2.79 -1.22 -2.47
N PHE A 23 2.23 -2.30 -1.91
CA PHE A 23 2.82 -3.01 -0.77
C PHE A 23 4.18 -3.60 -1.13
N VAL A 24 4.29 -4.26 -2.29
CA VAL A 24 5.56 -4.80 -2.79
C VAL A 24 6.59 -3.69 -3.00
N LEU A 25 6.19 -2.53 -3.52
CA LEU A 25 7.08 -1.38 -3.69
C LEU A 25 7.59 -0.83 -2.35
N LEU A 26 6.71 -0.71 -1.35
CA LEU A 26 7.10 -0.33 0.01
C LEU A 26 8.08 -1.34 0.61
N LEU A 27 7.83 -2.64 0.40
CA LEU A 27 8.67 -3.72 0.86
C LEU A 27 10.03 -3.70 0.19
N ALA A 28 10.07 -3.48 -1.13
CA ALA A 28 11.31 -3.30 -1.87
C ALA A 28 12.11 -2.10 -1.35
N ARG A 29 11.46 -0.96 -1.07
CA ARG A 29 12.16 0.19 -0.47
C ARG A 29 12.73 -0.14 0.91
N MET A 30 11.95 -0.82 1.76
CA MET A 30 12.38 -1.21 3.10
C MET A 30 13.53 -2.22 3.06
N LEU A 31 13.46 -3.23 2.19
CA LEU A 31 14.55 -4.18 1.97
C LEU A 31 15.77 -3.49 1.36
N SER A 32 15.60 -2.52 0.47
CA SER A 32 16.72 -1.81 -0.16
C SER A 32 17.59 -1.06 0.86
N TYR A 33 17.05 -0.66 2.02
CA TYR A 33 17.88 -0.10 3.10
C TYR A 33 18.86 -1.12 3.69
N ARG A 34 18.53 -2.42 3.67
CA ARG A 34 19.33 -3.49 4.26
C ARG A 34 20.10 -4.28 3.20
N TRP A 35 19.53 -4.48 2.02
CA TRP A 35 20.05 -5.25 0.90
C TRP A 35 20.15 -4.36 -0.34
N HIS A 36 21.37 -3.89 -0.62
CA HIS A 36 21.69 -3.00 -1.76
C HIS A 36 21.82 -3.78 -3.09
N SER A 37 20.86 -4.66 -3.39
CA SER A 37 20.87 -5.41 -4.64
C SER A 37 20.42 -4.51 -5.81
N ARG A 38 21.13 -4.59 -6.96
CA ARG A 38 20.83 -3.78 -8.16
C ARG A 38 19.37 -3.88 -8.63
N TRP A 39 18.78 -5.08 -8.56
CA TRP A 39 17.39 -5.30 -8.93
C TRP A 39 16.40 -4.59 -7.99
N LEU A 40 16.64 -4.64 -6.67
CA LEU A 40 15.83 -3.93 -5.68
C LEU A 40 15.89 -2.42 -5.87
N MET A 41 17.07 -1.88 -6.19
CA MET A 41 17.22 -0.45 -6.48
C MET A 41 16.44 -0.04 -7.73
N ALA A 42 16.44 -0.86 -8.79
CA ALA A 42 15.67 -0.59 -10.00
C ALA A 42 14.15 -0.56 -9.73
N VAL A 43 13.64 -1.54 -8.96
CA VAL A 43 12.23 -1.59 -8.56
C VAL A 43 11.87 -0.41 -7.65
N ASN A 44 12.71 -0.09 -6.67
CA ASN A 44 12.51 1.06 -5.79
C ASN A 44 12.54 2.38 -6.58
N ALA A 45 13.45 2.53 -7.55
CA ALA A 45 13.53 3.72 -8.39
C ALA A 45 12.27 3.90 -9.26
N ALA A 46 11.72 2.81 -9.82
CA ALA A 46 10.48 2.84 -10.58
C ALA A 46 9.27 3.25 -9.71
N GLY A 47 9.21 2.76 -8.48
CA GLY A 47 8.14 3.08 -7.53
C GLY A 47 8.31 4.42 -6.79
N LYS A 48 9.50 5.03 -6.87
CA LYS A 48 9.90 6.19 -6.07
C LYS A 48 8.88 7.35 -6.05
N PRO A 49 8.35 7.86 -7.19
CA PRO A 49 7.43 9.00 -7.16
C PRO A 49 6.13 8.70 -6.40
N TYR A 50 5.60 7.48 -6.55
CA TYR A 50 4.41 7.04 -5.84
C TYR A 50 4.68 6.84 -4.34
N LEU A 51 5.80 6.22 -4.01
CA LEU A 51 6.21 6.00 -2.62
C LEU A 51 6.47 7.31 -1.89
N ASP A 52 7.17 8.27 -2.50
CA ASP A 52 7.45 9.58 -1.90
C ASP A 52 6.17 10.39 -1.68
N TRP A 53 5.21 10.32 -2.61
CA TRP A 53 3.89 10.94 -2.43
C TRP A 53 3.13 10.31 -1.26
N LEU A 54 3.13 8.97 -1.16
CA LEU A 54 2.44 8.23 -0.11
C LEU A 54 3.07 8.50 1.27
N THR A 55 4.37 8.32 1.40
CA THR A 55 5.10 8.54 2.66
C THR A 55 4.97 10.00 3.10
N GLY A 56 5.05 10.96 2.16
CA GLY A 56 4.83 12.37 2.47
C GLY A 56 3.40 12.70 2.94
N ARG A 57 2.39 11.93 2.52
CA ARG A 57 1.01 12.06 3.01
C ARG A 57 0.85 11.48 4.42
N ILE A 58 1.47 10.33 4.66
CA ILE A 58 1.46 9.65 5.96
C ILE A 58 2.25 10.47 6.98
N GLU A 59 3.42 11.00 6.61
CA GLU A 59 4.21 11.89 7.46
C GLU A 59 3.41 13.14 7.87
N ARG A 60 2.72 13.79 6.93
CA ARG A 60 1.84 14.94 7.23
C ARG A 60 0.70 14.57 8.18
N THR A 61 0.25 13.32 8.17
CA THR A 61 -0.79 12.84 9.06
C THR A 61 -0.22 12.54 10.43
N LEU A 62 0.92 11.84 10.51
CA LEU A 62 1.66 11.56 11.75
C LEU A 62 2.08 12.85 12.48
N ARG A 63 2.56 13.85 11.73
CA ARG A 63 2.89 15.18 12.30
C ARG A 63 1.66 15.86 12.91
N ARG A 64 0.49 15.72 12.29
CA ARG A 64 -0.78 16.26 12.84
C ARG A 64 -1.23 15.54 14.11
N VAL A 65 -0.85 14.27 14.29
CA VAL A 65 -1.15 13.48 15.49
C VAL A 65 -0.10 13.73 16.61
N GLY A 66 0.88 14.62 16.39
CA GLY A 66 1.83 15.05 17.42
C GLY A 66 3.19 14.36 17.37
N GLN A 67 3.47 13.50 16.39
CA GLN A 67 4.82 12.98 16.20
C GLN A 67 5.73 14.05 15.57
N LYS A 68 6.66 14.60 16.37
CA LYS A 68 7.76 15.42 15.87
C LYS A 68 8.75 14.54 15.09
N ALA A 69 8.86 14.78 13.79
CA ALA A 69 9.84 14.16 12.88
C ALA A 69 9.85 12.61 12.88
N PRO A 70 8.80 11.95 12.37
CA PRO A 70 8.79 10.49 12.25
C PRO A 70 9.91 10.03 11.30
N SER A 71 10.71 9.05 11.74
CA SER A 71 11.74 8.48 10.87
C SER A 71 11.12 7.82 9.63
N GLU A 72 11.80 7.88 8.49
CA GLU A 72 11.28 7.34 7.22
C GLU A 72 10.90 5.86 7.34
N ARG A 73 11.64 5.08 8.13
CA ARG A 73 11.33 3.67 8.44
C ARG A 73 10.00 3.50 9.16
N ILE A 74 9.70 4.38 10.13
CA ILE A 74 8.41 4.37 10.84
C ILE A 74 7.28 4.70 9.86
N VAL A 75 7.48 5.69 8.98
CA VAL A 75 6.48 6.06 7.98
C VAL A 75 6.21 4.90 7.01
N LEU A 76 7.25 4.21 6.55
CA LEU A 76 7.13 3.02 5.69
C LEU A 76 6.42 1.87 6.40
N PHE A 77 6.76 1.61 7.67
CA PHE A 77 6.12 0.56 8.46
C PHE A 77 4.64 0.87 8.71
N VAL A 78 4.30 2.10 9.08
CA VAL A 78 2.91 2.54 9.25
C VAL A 78 2.14 2.42 7.93
N ALA A 79 2.76 2.74 6.78
CA ALA A 79 2.16 2.57 5.46
C ALA A 79 1.81 1.10 5.18
N MET A 80 2.74 0.18 5.46
CA MET A 80 2.52 -1.26 5.29
C MET A 80 1.39 -1.78 6.18
N VAL A 81 1.36 -1.36 7.45
CA VAL A 81 0.30 -1.75 8.39
C VAL A 81 -1.05 -1.22 7.91
N ALA A 82 -1.12 0.04 7.49
CA ALA A 82 -2.35 0.64 6.98
C ALA A 82 -2.87 -0.09 5.73
N ILE A 83 -1.99 -0.42 4.79
CA ILE A 83 -2.33 -1.18 3.58
C ILE A 83 -2.80 -2.61 3.96
N SER A 84 -2.12 -3.27 4.88
CA SER A 84 -2.48 -4.62 5.32
C SER A 84 -3.85 -4.66 5.99
N LEU A 85 -4.14 -3.68 6.86
CA LEU A 85 -5.46 -3.53 7.49
C LEU A 85 -6.54 -3.23 6.46
N MET A 86 -6.27 -2.30 5.53
CA MET A 86 -7.20 -1.98 4.45
C MET A 86 -7.51 -3.22 3.61
N ARG A 87 -6.49 -4.00 3.25
CA ARG A 87 -6.62 -5.26 2.51
C ARG A 87 -7.48 -6.26 3.26
N LEU A 88 -7.21 -6.48 4.56
CA LEU A 88 -7.97 -7.40 5.41
C LEU A 88 -9.46 -7.03 5.50
N LEU A 89 -9.75 -5.73 5.68
CA LEU A 89 -11.12 -5.23 5.73
C LEU A 89 -11.82 -5.43 4.39
N PHE A 90 -11.13 -5.17 3.27
CA PHE A 90 -11.70 -5.30 1.94
C PHE A 90 -11.95 -6.76 1.55
N THR A 91 -11.02 -7.67 1.83
CA THR A 91 -11.22 -9.11 1.61
C THR A 91 -12.29 -9.67 2.52
N GLY A 92 -12.34 -9.27 3.79
CA GLY A 92 -13.41 -9.65 4.72
C GLY A 92 -14.79 -9.20 4.23
N TRP A 93 -14.90 -7.96 3.74
CA TRP A 93 -16.16 -7.44 3.18
C TRP A 93 -16.58 -8.16 1.89
N LEU A 94 -15.64 -8.41 0.98
CA LEU A 94 -15.89 -9.18 -0.26
C LEU A 94 -16.30 -10.62 0.02
N ALA A 95 -15.67 -11.27 1.01
CA ALA A 95 -16.04 -12.60 1.45
C ALA A 95 -17.46 -12.60 2.05
N GLY A 96 -17.76 -11.66 2.95
CA GLY A 96 -19.09 -11.53 3.55
C GLY A 96 -20.22 -11.33 2.53
N LYS A 97 -19.97 -10.59 1.44
CA LYS A 97 -20.93 -10.42 0.33
C LYS A 97 -21.09 -11.63 -0.59
N ARG A 98 -20.20 -12.63 -0.53
CA ARG A 98 -20.32 -13.87 -1.30
C ARG A 98 -21.14 -14.95 -0.57
N TYR A 99 -21.36 -14.81 0.73
CA TYR A 99 -22.08 -15.77 1.58
C TYR A 99 -23.49 -15.31 2.02
N LEU A 100 -23.91 -14.11 1.62
CA LEU A 100 -25.27 -13.57 1.74
C LEU A 100 -25.90 -13.51 0.35
#